data_AF-A0A1N6T9Q3-F1
#
_entry.id   AF-A0A1N6T9Q3-F1
#
_cell.length_a   1.000
_cell.length_b   1.000
_cell.length_c   1.000
_cell.angle_alpha   90.00
_cell.angle_beta   90.00
_cell.angle_gamma   90.00
#
_symmetry.space_group_name_H-M   'P 1'
#
loop_
_entity.id
_entity.type
_entity.pdbx_description
1 polymer ?
#
loop_
_entity_poly.entity_id
_entity_poly.type
_entity_poly.pdbx_seq_one_letter_code
_entity_poly.pdbx_strand_id
1 'polypeptide(L)'
;MRIWETAPLATDNLIEQLEMLGGLVVIQGPVLQLSLLDLHFAFCWVEDLERWVRQRHAESPELSIIFIDASALSNEQSFWQNSSHQLGLEYTPVADADAAFALHRRLVEQEEALAGAGRKVERILISLRMSDSERVLVADYIL
;
A
#
# COMPACT_ATOMS: atom_id res chain seq x y z
N MET A 1 -8.48 -30.99 -1.21
CA MET A 1 -8.41 -29.55 -1.48
C MET A 1 -7.96 -28.90 -0.18
N ARG A 2 -6.66 -28.63 -0.02
CA ARG A 2 -6.18 -27.89 1.15
C ARG A 2 -6.64 -26.45 0.94
N ILE A 3 -7.44 -25.94 1.86
CA ILE A 3 -7.67 -24.51 2.01
C ILE A 3 -6.30 -23.99 2.41
N TRP A 4 -5.59 -23.37 1.48
CA TRP A 4 -4.41 -22.58 1.84
C TRP A 4 -5.01 -21.39 2.56
N GLU A 5 -4.92 -21.37 3.89
CA GLU A 5 -5.09 -20.12 4.62
C GLU A 5 -4.09 -19.15 4.00
N THR A 6 -4.59 -18.07 3.41
CA THR A 6 -3.74 -17.01 2.86
C THR A 6 -2.95 -16.44 4.03
N ALA A 7 -1.65 -16.73 4.06
CA ALA A 7 -0.78 -16.26 5.13
C ALA A 7 -0.78 -14.73 5.12
N PRO A 8 -0.67 -14.08 6.29
CA PRO A 8 -0.46 -12.63 6.35
C PRO A 8 0.69 -12.20 5.44
N LEU A 9 0.56 -11.01 4.84
CA LEU A 9 1.59 -10.49 3.97
C LEU A 9 2.86 -10.22 4.78
N ALA A 10 3.95 -10.91 4.46
CA ALA A 10 5.23 -10.88 5.17
C ALA A 10 6.38 -10.63 4.19
N THR A 11 7.53 -10.18 4.71
CA THR A 11 8.67 -9.77 3.89
C THR A 11 9.18 -10.92 3.01
N ASP A 12 9.16 -12.14 3.52
CA ASP A 12 9.64 -13.34 2.83
C ASP A 12 8.66 -13.87 1.76
N ASN A 13 7.36 -13.65 1.94
CA ASN A 13 6.32 -14.10 1.01
C ASN A 13 5.86 -13.02 0.00
N LEU A 14 6.27 -11.76 0.18
CA LEU A 14 5.86 -10.63 -0.66
C LEU A 14 6.02 -10.89 -2.15
N ILE A 15 7.20 -11.34 -2.58
CA ILE A 15 7.49 -11.57 -4.01
C ILE A 15 6.61 -12.70 -4.56
N GLU A 16 6.50 -13.80 -3.81
CA GLU A 16 5.67 -14.94 -4.20
C GLU A 16 4.20 -14.54 -4.34
N GLN A 17 3.65 -13.80 -3.37
CA GLN A 17 2.27 -13.30 -3.42
C GLN A 17 2.04 -12.41 -4.65
N LEU A 18 2.99 -11.53 -4.97
CA LEU A 18 2.91 -10.65 -6.13
C LEU A 18 2.97 -11.40 -7.47
N GLU A 19 3.82 -12.41 -7.57
CA GLU A 19 3.91 -13.27 -8.76
C GLU A 19 2.65 -14.14 -8.92
N MET A 20 2.07 -14.63 -7.81
CA MET A 20 0.80 -15.36 -7.81
C MET A 20 -0.38 -14.52 -8.31
N LEU A 21 -0.35 -13.21 -8.09
CA LEU A 21 -1.30 -12.25 -8.65
C LEU A 21 -1.13 -12.03 -10.17
N GLY A 22 -0.13 -12.66 -10.79
CA GLY A 22 0.20 -12.52 -12.21
C GLY A 22 1.07 -11.30 -12.51
N GLY A 23 1.68 -10.70 -11.48
CA GLY A 23 2.58 -9.57 -11.62
C GLY A 23 4.00 -9.98 -12.00
N LEU A 24 4.67 -9.13 -12.78
CA LEU A 24 6.12 -9.17 -12.94
C LEU A 24 6.77 -8.30 -11.86
N VAL A 25 7.58 -8.91 -11.00
CA VAL A 25 8.28 -8.22 -9.92
C VAL A 25 9.75 -8.00 -10.28
N VAL A 26 10.23 -6.77 -10.11
CA VAL A 26 11.64 -6.40 -10.29
C VAL A 26 12.11 -5.62 -9.08
N ILE A 27 13.25 -6.02 -8.50
CA ILE A 27 13.88 -5.29 -7.39
C ILE A 27 15.10 -4.54 -7.92
N GLN A 28 15.09 -3.21 -7.78
CA GLN A 28 16.18 -2.33 -8.19
C GLN A 28 16.64 -1.49 -6.99
N GLY A 29 17.66 -1.98 -6.27
CA GLY A 29 18.11 -1.35 -5.05
C GLY A 29 17.00 -1.32 -3.99
N PRO A 30 16.59 -0.15 -3.46
CA PRO A 30 15.54 -0.05 -2.45
C PRO A 30 14.12 -0.06 -3.02
N VAL A 31 13.97 -0.14 -4.35
CA VAL A 31 12.67 -0.05 -5.04
C VAL A 31 12.21 -1.43 -5.47
N LEU A 32 10.96 -1.77 -5.13
CA LEU A 32 10.23 -2.91 -5.67
C LEU A 32 9.28 -2.40 -6.75
N GLN A 33 9.47 -2.86 -7.97
CA GLN A 33 8.59 -2.59 -9.10
C GLN A 33 7.67 -3.78 -9.32
N LEU A 34 6.38 -3.53 -9.43
CA LEU A 34 5.36 -4.51 -9.77
C LEU A 34 4.67 -4.05 -11.06
N SER A 35 4.72 -4.87 -12.09
CA SER A 35 3.96 -4.64 -13.33
C SER A 35 2.86 -5.68 -13.44
N LEU A 36 1.61 -5.24 -13.43
CA LEU A 36 0.43 -6.09 -13.56
C LEU A 36 -0.41 -5.59 -14.73
N LEU A 37 -0.37 -6.31 -15.85
CA LEU A 37 -0.97 -5.88 -17.12
C LEU A 37 -0.48 -4.48 -17.52
N ASP A 38 -1.38 -3.50 -17.54
CA ASP A 38 -1.21 -2.08 -17.88
C ASP A 38 -0.91 -1.19 -16.65
N LEU A 39 -0.84 -1.78 -15.44
CA LEU A 39 -0.53 -1.07 -14.21
C LEU A 39 0.91 -1.30 -13.79
N HIS A 40 1.62 -0.21 -13.49
CA HIS A 40 2.99 -0.23 -13.02
C HIS A 40 3.08 0.48 -11.67
N PHE A 41 3.48 -0.28 -10.65
CA PHE A 41 3.65 0.20 -9.29
C PHE A 41 5.13 0.23 -8.94
N ALA A 42 5.55 1.31 -8.28
CA ALA A 42 6.88 1.43 -7.70
C ALA A 42 6.73 1.65 -6.20
N PHE A 43 7.19 0.68 -5.42
CA PHE A 43 7.19 0.72 -3.96
C PHE A 43 8.59 0.99 -3.44
N CYS A 44 8.69 1.79 -2.38
CA CYS A 44 9.89 1.93 -1.58
C CYS A 44 9.63 1.50 -0.14
N TRP A 45 10.68 1.01 0.53
CA TRP A 45 10.63 0.71 1.95
C TRP A 45 10.75 1.99 2.79
N VAL A 46 9.84 2.15 3.73
CA VAL A 46 9.86 3.23 4.72
C VAL A 46 9.95 2.63 6.12
N GLU A 47 11.00 2.98 6.85
CA GLU A 47 11.27 2.49 8.21
C GLU A 47 10.56 3.33 9.28
N ASP A 48 10.38 4.63 9.04
CA ASP A 48 9.74 5.59 9.95
C ASP A 48 8.56 6.24 9.23
N LEU A 49 7.40 5.58 9.31
CA LEU A 49 6.18 6.02 8.62
C LEU A 49 5.72 7.39 9.11
N GLU A 50 5.82 7.68 10.42
CA GLU A 50 5.40 8.96 10.97
C GLU A 50 6.24 10.10 10.39
N ARG A 51 7.57 10.01 10.46
CA ARG A 51 8.45 11.04 9.89
C ARG A 51 8.19 11.21 8.41
N TRP A 52 8.02 10.10 7.68
CA TRP A 52 7.79 10.13 6.25
C TRP A 52 6.48 10.83 5.89
N VAL A 53 5.37 10.49 6.57
CA VAL A 53 4.05 11.12 6.38
C VAL A 53 4.12 12.62 6.68
N ARG A 54 4.75 13.00 7.79
CA ARG A 54 4.92 14.42 8.15
C ARG A 54 5.69 15.19 7.09
N GLN A 55 6.74 14.60 6.52
CA GLN A 55 7.48 15.22 5.42
C GLN A 55 6.61 15.39 4.18
N ARG A 56 5.83 14.36 3.81
CA ARG A 56 4.96 14.42 2.63
C ARG A 56 3.84 15.43 2.77
N HIS A 57 3.20 15.53 3.93
CA HIS A 57 2.21 16.59 4.19
C HIS A 57 2.83 17.99 4.21
N ALA A 58 4.10 18.14 4.62
CA ALA A 58 4.79 19.43 4.53
C ALA A 58 5.07 19.85 3.08
N GLU A 59 5.35 18.88 2.19
CA GLU A 59 5.57 19.11 0.76
C GLU A 59 4.25 19.26 -0.03
N SER A 60 3.18 18.60 0.41
CA SER A 60 1.87 18.59 -0.24
C SER A 60 0.77 18.43 0.82
N PRO A 61 0.24 19.55 1.38
CA PRO A 61 -0.75 19.48 2.45
C PRO A 61 -2.08 18.81 2.06
N GLU A 62 -2.49 18.95 0.80
CA GLU A 62 -3.75 18.42 0.24
C GLU A 62 -3.65 16.93 -0.15
N LEU A 63 -2.52 16.31 0.12
CA LEU A 63 -2.22 14.93 -0.24
C LEU A 63 -3.08 13.94 0.56
N SER A 64 -3.77 13.04 -0.14
CA SER A 64 -4.45 11.90 0.50
C SER A 64 -3.50 10.72 0.64
N ILE A 65 -3.39 10.18 1.85
CA ILE A 65 -2.54 9.02 2.14
C ILE A 65 -3.40 7.91 2.73
N ILE A 66 -3.34 6.75 2.08
CA ILE A 66 -4.09 5.55 2.44
C ILE A 66 -3.11 4.52 3.01
N PHE A 67 -3.40 4.01 4.20
CA PHE A 67 -2.64 2.95 4.85
C PHE A 67 -3.43 1.64 4.83
N ILE A 68 -2.98 0.72 3.99
CA ILE A 68 -3.54 -0.62 3.81
C ILE A 68 -2.80 -1.59 4.73
N ASP A 69 -3.56 -2.31 5.56
CA ASP A 69 -2.99 -3.24 6.53
C ASP A 69 -3.44 -4.67 6.24
N ALA A 70 -2.56 -5.44 5.60
CA ALA A 70 -2.76 -6.85 5.23
C ALA A 70 -2.12 -7.85 6.22
N SER A 71 -1.64 -7.35 7.36
CA SER A 71 -0.97 -8.16 8.38
C SER A 71 -1.93 -8.97 9.27
N ALA A 72 -3.23 -8.64 9.21
CA ALA A 72 -4.41 -9.33 9.76
C ALA A 72 -4.28 -10.06 11.12
N LEU A 73 -3.41 -9.63 12.04
CA LEU A 73 -3.51 -10.02 13.45
C LEU A 73 -4.39 -8.99 14.17
N SER A 74 -5.57 -9.44 14.61
CA SER A 74 -6.62 -8.59 15.19
C SER A 74 -6.20 -7.81 16.44
N ASN A 75 -5.09 -8.18 17.08
CA ASN A 75 -4.59 -7.58 18.30
C ASN A 75 -3.91 -6.22 18.08
N GLU A 76 -3.47 -5.89 16.87
CA GLU A 76 -2.77 -4.62 16.56
C GLU A 76 -3.62 -3.61 15.77
N GLN A 77 -4.77 -4.03 15.25
CA GLN A 77 -5.60 -3.18 14.37
C GLN A 77 -6.02 -1.88 15.06
N SER A 78 -6.46 -1.93 16.32
CA SER A 78 -6.86 -0.72 17.06
C SER A 78 -5.70 0.23 17.30
N PHE A 79 -4.48 -0.30 17.50
CA PHE A 79 -3.29 0.54 17.62
C PHE A 79 -3.02 1.27 16.30
N TRP A 80 -2.98 0.54 15.18
CA TRP A 80 -2.70 1.12 13.87
C TRP A 80 -3.79 2.07 13.40
N GLN A 81 -5.07 1.77 13.66
CA GLN A 81 -6.17 2.68 13.37
C GLN A 81 -6.01 4.02 14.11
N ASN A 82 -5.68 3.98 15.40
CA ASN A 82 -5.46 5.19 16.20
C ASN A 82 -4.23 5.98 15.72
N SER A 83 -3.10 5.32 15.47
CA SER A 83 -1.88 5.94 14.96
C SER A 83 -2.11 6.58 13.59
N SER A 84 -2.81 5.88 12.70
CA SER A 84 -3.18 6.38 11.36
C SER A 84 -4.03 7.64 11.46
N HIS A 85 -5.05 7.64 12.32
CA HIS A 85 -5.89 8.79 12.56
C HIS A 85 -5.09 10.00 13.10
N GLN A 86 -4.14 9.78 14.01
CA GLN A 86 -3.25 10.85 14.51
C GLN A 86 -2.34 11.43 13.43
N LEU A 87 -2.00 10.63 12.42
CA LEU A 87 -1.19 11.02 11.27
C LEU A 87 -2.00 11.57 10.09
N GLY A 88 -3.34 11.59 10.18
CA GLY A 88 -4.21 12.05 9.10
C GLY A 88 -4.37 11.04 7.95
N LEU A 89 -4.10 9.77 8.20
CA LEU A 89 -4.16 8.68 7.22
C LEU A 89 -5.53 8.01 7.20
N GLU A 90 -5.97 7.59 6.02
CA GLU A 90 -7.08 6.65 5.88
C GLU A 90 -6.60 5.22 6.13
N TYR A 91 -7.01 4.62 7.25
CA TYR A 91 -6.64 3.24 7.60
C TYR A 91 -7.65 2.24 7.05
N THR A 92 -7.18 1.28 6.25
CA THR A 92 -8.00 0.20 5.69
C THR A 92 -7.39 -1.16 6.01
N PRO A 93 -7.93 -1.90 7.01
CA PRO A 93 -7.52 -3.27 7.26
C PRO A 93 -8.11 -4.20 6.19
N VAL A 94 -7.29 -5.12 5.70
CA VAL A 94 -7.68 -6.12 4.71
C VAL A 94 -7.29 -7.52 5.19
N ALA A 95 -7.95 -8.54 4.64
CA ALA A 95 -7.81 -9.91 5.13
C ALA A 95 -6.43 -10.52 4.80
N ASP A 96 -5.88 -10.20 3.64
CA ASP A 96 -4.68 -10.83 3.10
C ASP A 96 -4.02 -9.96 2.01
N ALA A 97 -2.91 -10.48 1.46
CA ALA A 97 -2.17 -9.87 0.37
C ALA A 97 -3.04 -9.60 -0.86
N ASP A 98 -3.86 -10.57 -1.27
CA ASP A 98 -4.76 -10.45 -2.42
C ASP A 98 -5.71 -9.27 -2.27
N ALA A 99 -6.34 -9.14 -1.10
CA ALA A 99 -7.23 -8.03 -0.79
C ALA A 99 -6.47 -6.68 -0.75
N ALA A 100 -5.23 -6.66 -0.26
CA ALA A 100 -4.39 -5.47 -0.26
C ALA A 100 -4.09 -4.99 -1.69
N PHE A 101 -3.62 -5.87 -2.56
CA PHE A 101 -3.27 -5.51 -3.93
C PHE A 101 -4.51 -5.24 -4.79
N ALA A 102 -5.63 -5.94 -4.55
CA ALA A 102 -6.90 -5.62 -5.18
C ALA A 102 -7.40 -4.22 -4.79
N LEU A 103 -7.24 -3.82 -3.52
CA LEU A 103 -7.56 -2.47 -3.06
C LEU A 103 -6.63 -1.43 -3.68
N HIS A 104 -5.32 -1.68 -3.70
CA HIS A 104 -4.35 -0.83 -4.42
C HIS A 104 -4.78 -0.58 -5.85
N ARG A 105 -5.08 -1.64 -6.61
CA ARG A 105 -5.54 -1.53 -8.00
C ARG A 105 -6.80 -0.69 -8.11
N ARG A 106 -7.82 -1.00 -7.30
CA ARG A 106 -9.11 -0.29 -7.33
C ARG A 106 -8.94 1.21 -7.07
N LEU A 107 -8.06 1.57 -6.12
CA LEU A 107 -7.80 2.97 -5.79
C LEU A 107 -7.15 3.69 -6.98
N VAL A 108 -6.17 3.08 -7.64
CA VAL A 108 -5.57 3.68 -8.85
C VAL A 108 -6.61 3.86 -9.96
N GLU A 109 -7.40 2.82 -10.26
CA GLU A 109 -8.45 2.88 -11.29
C GLU A 109 -9.51 3.96 -10.99
N GLN A 110 -9.90 4.10 -9.72
CA GLN A 110 -10.85 5.13 -9.29
C GLN A 110 -10.30 6.53 -9.51
N GLU A 111 -9.02 6.73 -9.26
CA GLU A 111 -8.39 8.03 -9.30
C GLU A 111 -8.04 8.45 -10.73
N GLU A 112 -7.66 7.50 -11.60
CA GLU A 112 -7.57 7.72 -13.05
C GLU A 112 -8.92 8.17 -13.64
N ALA A 113 -10.01 7.54 -13.21
CA ALA A 113 -11.36 7.94 -13.64
C ALA A 113 -11.73 9.35 -13.16
N LEU A 114 -11.32 9.75 -11.96
CA LEU A 114 -11.53 11.10 -11.41
C LEU A 114 -10.68 12.16 -12.14
N ALA A 115 -9.42 11.84 -12.46
CA ALA A 115 -8.55 12.68 -13.27
C ALA A 115 -9.14 12.92 -14.67
N GLY A 116 -9.64 11.85 -15.31
CA GLY A 116 -10.36 11.93 -16.59
C GLY A 116 -11.65 12.78 -16.54
N ALA A 117 -12.26 12.94 -15.36
CA ALA A 117 -13.42 13.78 -15.13
C ALA A 117 -13.08 15.27 -14.87
N GLY A 118 -11.82 15.68 -15.02
CA GLY A 118 -11.38 17.06 -14.85
C GLY A 118 -11.12 17.47 -13.40
N ARG A 119 -11.07 16.51 -12.48
CA ARG A 119 -10.70 16.74 -11.08
C ARG A 119 -9.19 16.56 -10.95
N LYS A 120 -8.46 17.58 -10.50
CA LYS A 120 -7.03 17.44 -10.20
C LYS A 120 -6.87 16.64 -8.92
N VAL A 121 -6.33 15.43 -9.05
CA VAL A 121 -5.87 14.64 -7.91
C VAL A 121 -4.39 14.94 -7.77
N GLU A 122 -4.00 15.77 -6.80
CA GLU A 122 -2.63 16.30 -6.76
C GLU A 122 -1.57 15.27 -6.38
N ARG A 123 -1.95 14.18 -5.69
CA ARG A 123 -1.22 12.90 -5.49
C ARG A 123 -1.96 12.01 -4.51
N ILE A 124 -1.85 10.69 -4.65
CA ILE A 124 -2.31 9.71 -3.65
C ILE A 124 -1.15 8.81 -3.27
N LEU A 125 -0.96 8.58 -1.97
CA LEU A 125 0.08 7.69 -1.46
C LEU A 125 -0.58 6.47 -0.84
N ILE A 126 -0.09 5.28 -1.19
CA ILE A 126 -0.61 4.05 -0.59
C ILE A 126 0.54 3.33 0.12
N SER A 127 0.36 3.13 1.42
CA SER A 127 1.29 2.43 2.30
C SER A 127 0.76 1.04 2.63
N LEU A 128 1.59 0.01 2.60
CA LEU A 128 1.25 -1.38 2.84
C LEU A 128 2.12 -1.96 3.95
N ARG A 129 1.50 -2.47 5.02
CA ARG A 129 2.18 -3.06 6.17
C ARG A 129 2.49 -4.54 5.95
N MET A 130 3.68 -4.96 6.38
CA MET A 130 4.07 -6.38 6.47
C MET A 130 3.86 -6.89 7.90
N SER A 131 3.43 -8.14 8.08
CA SER A 131 3.16 -8.73 9.40
C SER A 131 4.42 -8.99 10.24
N ASP A 132 5.58 -9.11 9.59
CA ASP A 132 6.87 -9.47 10.20
C ASP A 132 7.85 -8.29 10.24
N SER A 133 7.43 -7.09 9.82
CA SER A 133 8.29 -5.92 9.72
C SER A 133 7.58 -4.66 10.19
N GLU A 134 8.30 -3.81 10.92
CA GLU A 134 7.85 -2.44 11.21
C GLU A 134 7.95 -1.53 9.97
N ARG A 135 8.66 -1.98 8.94
CA ARG A 135 8.78 -1.27 7.66
C ARG A 135 7.48 -1.39 6.87
N VAL A 136 7.13 -0.33 6.16
CA VAL A 136 6.00 -0.32 5.24
C VAL A 136 6.47 -0.10 3.81
N LEU A 137 5.80 -0.73 2.87
CA LEU A 137 5.98 -0.46 1.44
C LEU A 137 5.12 0.73 1.08
N VAL A 138 5.68 1.71 0.36
CA VAL A 138 4.96 2.92 0.00
C VAL A 138 5.08 3.18 -1.49
N ALA A 139 3.94 3.40 -2.14
CA ALA A 139 3.85 3.81 -3.54
C ALA A 139 3.26 5.24 -3.64
N ASP A 140 3.83 6.04 -4.53
CA ASP A 140 3.41 7.41 -4.83
C ASP A 140 2.73 7.47 -6.20
N TYR A 141 1.49 7.94 -6.25
CA TYR A 141 0.70 8.08 -7.47
C TYR A 141 0.52 9.54 -7.80
N ILE A 142 1.14 9.95 -8.91
CA ILE A 142 0.96 11.25 -9.55
C ILE A 142 0.09 11.00 -10.78
N LEU A 143 -1.14 11.53 -10.79
CA LEU A 143 -2.11 11.38 -11.89
C LEU A 143 -2.36 12.71 -12.60
#